data_AF-A0A8T4SE60-F1
#
_entry.id   AF-A0A8T4SE60-F1
#
_cell.length_a   1.000
_cell.length_b   1.000
_cell.length_c   1.000
_cell.angle_alpha   90.00
_cell.angle_beta   90.00
_cell.angle_gamma   90.00
#
_symmetry.space_group_name_H-M   'P 1'
#
loop_
_entity.id
_entity.type
_entity.pdbx_description
1 polymer ?
#
loop_
_entity_poly.entity_id
_entity_poly.type
_entity_poly.pdbx_seq_one_letter_code
_entity_poly.pdbx_strand_id
1 'polypeptide(L)'
;MGIADFFKGILPDALIKATDRSDNRKLIIKNSMIFFCDTEITDKSVRDALINKLLELSKSETLPFQLLHEKLSEEYVEYEEISIKQKESLKLLGSILLTDDVECIMMARRIIIAHEKNENALATNLKKQIMDNYPNKGTKVFNLISAGYFDEMIIPFIEVYKAQYGEDKYRNEFRRFYSEILKFFPIAIFVGNRNTEEDVIKALEKRFQLKDIPFIKIHAIGDNNIKKVEMIVTRLGISKKYTTQDNRFITPSGLKAQIYEIKFKN
;
A
#
# COMPACT_ATOMS: atom_id res chain seq x y z
N MET A 1 10.74 -19.07 4.65
CA MET A 1 9.87 -20.27 4.62
C MET A 1 8.61 -19.86 3.87
N GLY A 2 8.29 -20.52 2.75
CA GLY A 2 7.10 -20.18 1.97
C GLY A 2 5.81 -20.67 2.64
N ILE A 3 4.66 -20.16 2.18
CA ILE A 3 3.33 -20.59 2.67
C ILE A 3 3.11 -22.09 2.44
N ALA A 4 3.58 -22.61 1.30
CA ALA A 4 3.51 -24.03 0.97
C ALA A 4 4.37 -24.88 1.92
N ASP A 5 5.57 -24.42 2.28
CA ASP A 5 6.43 -25.10 3.26
C ASP A 5 5.80 -25.11 4.65
N PHE A 6 5.11 -24.03 5.01
CA PHE A 6 4.43 -23.91 6.29
C PHE A 6 3.27 -24.90 6.43
N PHE A 7 2.44 -25.01 5.39
CA PHE A 7 1.25 -25.88 5.38
C PHE A 7 1.54 -27.32 4.93
N LYS A 8 2.78 -27.63 4.53
CA LYS A 8 3.18 -28.97 4.11
C LYS A 8 2.93 -29.98 5.24
N GLY A 9 2.16 -31.02 4.93
CA GLY A 9 1.75 -32.05 5.89
C GLY A 9 0.62 -31.63 6.83
N ILE A 10 0.07 -30.43 6.67
CA ILE A 10 -1.11 -29.94 7.41
C ILE A 10 -2.31 -29.85 6.48
N LEU A 11 -2.17 -29.15 5.35
CA LEU A 11 -3.23 -29.04 4.35
C LEU A 11 -3.13 -30.14 3.30
N PRO A 12 -4.27 -30.61 2.75
CA PRO A 12 -4.28 -31.46 1.56
C PRO A 12 -3.48 -30.84 0.41
N ASP A 13 -2.70 -31.67 -0.29
CA ASP A 13 -1.86 -31.25 -1.43
C ASP A 13 -2.65 -30.52 -2.53
N ALA A 14 -3.94 -30.85 -2.69
CA ALA A 14 -4.83 -30.17 -3.64
C ALA A 14 -5.06 -28.68 -3.27
N LEU A 15 -5.19 -28.38 -1.98
CA LEU A 15 -5.34 -27.01 -1.47
C LEU A 15 -4.01 -26.26 -1.52
N ILE A 16 -2.89 -26.94 -1.26
CA ILE A 16 -1.54 -26.36 -1.41
C ILE A 16 -1.27 -26.05 -2.89
N LYS A 17 -1.57 -26.96 -3.82
CA LYS A 17 -1.38 -26.73 -5.27
C LYS A 17 -2.31 -25.65 -5.84
N ALA A 18 -3.50 -25.47 -5.25
CA ALA A 18 -4.36 -24.35 -5.60
C ALA A 18 -3.66 -23.01 -5.31
N THR A 19 -2.79 -22.94 -4.29
CA THR A 19 -2.08 -21.70 -3.90
C THR A 19 -1.05 -21.19 -4.89
N ASP A 20 -0.51 -22.06 -5.75
CA ASP A 20 0.47 -21.66 -6.77
C ASP A 20 -0.16 -20.95 -7.99
N ARG A 21 -1.50 -20.97 -8.14
CA ARG A 21 -2.19 -20.57 -9.38
C ARG A 21 -3.09 -19.33 -9.28
N SER A 22 -3.41 -18.87 -8.08
CA SER A 22 -4.24 -17.68 -7.81
C SER A 22 -3.71 -17.01 -6.54
N ASP A 23 -3.94 -15.71 -6.34
CA ASP A 23 -3.36 -14.94 -5.22
C ASP A 23 -3.90 -15.43 -3.86
N ASN A 24 -3.20 -16.40 -3.26
CA ASN A 24 -3.76 -17.35 -2.28
C ASN A 24 -3.03 -17.33 -0.95
N ARG A 25 -3.04 -16.19 -0.27
CA ARG A 25 -2.34 -16.02 1.00
C ARG A 25 -3.23 -15.89 2.24
N LYS A 26 -4.55 -16.02 2.11
CA LYS A 26 -5.49 -15.76 3.22
C LYS A 26 -5.84 -17.04 3.98
N LEU A 27 -5.30 -17.17 5.19
CA LEU A 27 -5.92 -17.96 6.23
C LEU A 27 -6.83 -17.04 7.05
N ILE A 28 -8.13 -17.29 7.02
CA ILE A 28 -9.15 -16.51 7.73
C ILE A 28 -9.74 -17.38 8.83
N ILE A 29 -9.77 -16.88 10.07
CA ILE A 29 -10.41 -17.57 11.18
C ILE A 29 -11.57 -16.71 11.68
N LYS A 30 -12.79 -17.26 11.63
CA LYS A 30 -14.05 -16.59 12.03
C LYS A 30 -14.91 -17.54 12.82
N ASN A 31 -15.32 -17.17 14.04
CA ASN A 31 -16.28 -17.95 14.84
C ASN A 31 -15.92 -19.45 14.97
N SER A 32 -14.63 -19.77 15.15
CA SER A 32 -14.09 -21.15 15.17
C SER A 32 -14.08 -21.91 13.83
N MET A 33 -14.46 -21.27 12.74
CA MET A 33 -14.27 -21.77 11.38
C MET A 33 -12.91 -21.29 10.86
N ILE A 34 -12.20 -22.17 10.17
CA ILE A 34 -10.92 -21.85 9.52
C ILE A 34 -11.16 -21.94 8.02
N PHE A 35 -10.89 -20.85 7.31
CA PHE A 35 -10.93 -20.79 5.85
C PHE A 35 -9.52 -20.65 5.33
N PHE A 36 -9.22 -21.40 4.29
CA PHE A 36 -8.02 -21.23 3.50
C PHE A 36 -8.43 -20.83 2.09
N CYS A 37 -8.07 -19.61 1.70
CA CYS A 37 -8.71 -18.90 0.59
C CYS A 37 -10.24 -18.83 0.81
N ASP A 38 -11.02 -19.41 -0.10
CA ASP A 38 -12.48 -19.45 -0.03
C ASP A 38 -13.02 -20.83 0.42
N THR A 39 -12.14 -21.74 0.82
CA THR A 39 -12.53 -23.10 1.24
C THR A 39 -12.53 -23.21 2.76
N GLU A 40 -13.68 -23.57 3.32
CA GLU A 40 -13.77 -23.93 4.74
C GLU A 40 -13.05 -25.24 5.00
N ILE A 41 -12.19 -25.24 6.01
CA ILE A 41 -11.53 -26.43 6.51
C ILE A 41 -12.43 -27.05 7.56
N THR A 42 -13.22 -28.02 7.12
CA THR A 42 -14.17 -28.74 8.00
C THR A 42 -13.51 -29.92 8.74
N ASP A 43 -12.39 -30.43 8.24
CA ASP A 43 -11.67 -31.54 8.86
C ASP A 43 -11.07 -31.12 10.21
N LYS A 44 -11.51 -31.79 11.27
CA LYS A 44 -11.11 -31.49 12.65
C LYS A 44 -9.61 -31.72 12.89
N SER A 45 -9.04 -32.79 12.33
CA SER A 45 -7.60 -33.11 12.48
C SER A 45 -6.75 -32.03 11.83
N VAL A 46 -7.12 -31.60 10.62
CA VAL A 46 -6.45 -30.52 9.90
C VAL A 46 -6.58 -29.19 10.66
N ARG A 47 -7.77 -28.87 11.17
CA ARG A 47 -7.99 -27.67 11.99
C ARG A 47 -7.13 -27.66 13.25
N ASP A 48 -7.10 -28.75 14.00
CA ASP A 48 -6.35 -28.84 15.25
C ASP A 48 -4.83 -28.72 14.97
N ALA A 49 -4.35 -29.36 13.89
CA ALA A 49 -2.97 -29.21 13.42
C ALA A 49 -2.64 -27.77 13.02
N LEU A 50 -3.54 -27.08 12.31
CA LEU A 50 -3.40 -25.66 11.98
C LEU A 50 -3.31 -24.80 13.23
N ILE A 51 -4.25 -24.94 14.16
CA ILE A 51 -4.27 -24.17 15.40
C ILE A 51 -2.97 -24.35 16.18
N ASN A 52 -2.49 -25.59 16.32
CA ASN A 52 -1.22 -25.87 17.01
C ASN A 52 -0.03 -25.19 16.33
N LYS A 53 0.05 -25.25 15.00
CA LYS A 53 1.11 -24.60 14.22
C LYS A 53 1.04 -23.07 14.32
N LEU A 54 -0.16 -22.50 14.38
CA LEU A 54 -0.38 -21.06 14.58
C LEU A 54 0.02 -20.62 15.99
N LEU A 55 -0.26 -21.45 17.01
CA LEU A 55 0.18 -21.21 18.38
C LEU A 55 1.71 -21.27 18.51
N GLU A 56 2.39 -22.16 17.79
CA GLU A 56 3.85 -22.16 17.69
C GLU A 56 4.37 -20.88 17.04
N LEU A 57 3.73 -20.43 15.95
CA LEU A 57 4.09 -19.20 15.25
C LEU A 57 3.80 -17.92 16.05
N SER A 58 2.80 -17.92 16.93
CA SER A 58 2.50 -16.78 17.80
C SER A 58 3.68 -16.41 18.72
N LYS A 59 4.61 -17.36 18.92
CA LYS A 59 5.86 -17.16 19.68
C LYS A 59 7.02 -16.68 18.81
N SER A 60 6.82 -16.54 17.49
CA SER A 60 7.82 -16.07 16.54
C SER A 60 7.67 -14.57 16.28
N GLU A 61 8.79 -13.85 16.14
CA GLU A 61 8.79 -12.42 15.79
C GLU A 61 8.32 -12.14 14.36
N THR A 62 8.27 -13.16 13.48
CA THR A 62 7.84 -12.98 12.08
C THR A 62 6.95 -14.12 11.60
N LEU A 63 5.80 -13.78 11.02
CA LEU A 63 4.88 -14.76 10.42
C LEU A 63 5.22 -15.01 8.94
N PRO A 64 5.22 -16.27 8.46
CA PRO A 64 5.63 -16.63 7.09
C PRO A 64 4.55 -16.44 6.01
N PHE A 65 3.32 -16.06 6.37
CA PHE A 65 2.18 -15.84 5.45
C PHE A 65 1.13 -14.91 6.09
N GLN A 66 0.08 -14.52 5.35
CA GLN A 66 -0.99 -13.68 5.93
C GLN A 66 -1.82 -14.50 6.91
N LEU A 67 -1.61 -14.26 8.20
CA LEU A 67 -2.45 -14.77 9.26
C LEU A 67 -3.44 -13.68 9.67
N LEU A 68 -4.67 -13.80 9.19
CA LEU A 68 -5.78 -12.95 9.63
C LEU A 68 -6.48 -13.67 10.77
N HIS A 69 -5.97 -13.48 12.00
CA HIS A 69 -6.48 -14.17 13.18
C HIS A 69 -7.09 -13.18 14.18
N GLU A 70 -8.41 -13.28 14.35
CA GLU A 70 -9.24 -12.49 15.28
C GLU A 70 -8.71 -12.47 16.73
N LYS A 71 -7.92 -13.47 17.14
CA LYS A 71 -7.30 -13.58 18.47
C LYS A 71 -5.79 -13.25 18.57
N LEU A 72 -5.14 -12.78 17.51
CA LEU A 72 -3.69 -12.46 17.54
C LEU A 72 -3.37 -10.96 17.48
N SER A 73 -4.38 -10.08 17.52
CA SER A 73 -4.21 -8.64 17.73
C SER A 73 -5.59 -8.00 17.89
N GLU A 74 -5.99 -7.62 19.10
CA GLU A 74 -7.19 -6.78 19.33
C GLU A 74 -7.07 -5.46 18.56
N GLU A 75 -5.84 -4.97 18.40
CA GLU A 75 -5.50 -3.79 17.62
C GLU A 75 -5.88 -3.96 16.14
N TYR A 76 -5.72 -5.16 15.55
CA TYR A 76 -6.06 -5.42 14.14
C TYR A 76 -7.57 -5.32 13.87
N VAL A 77 -8.40 -5.86 14.77
CA VAL A 77 -9.86 -5.72 14.70
C VAL A 77 -10.25 -4.26 14.84
N GLU A 78 -9.61 -3.53 15.76
CA GLU A 78 -9.82 -2.10 15.91
C GLU A 78 -9.43 -1.32 14.65
N TYR A 79 -8.30 -1.65 14.01
CA TYR A 79 -7.86 -1.00 12.76
C TYR A 79 -8.71 -1.39 11.55
N GLU A 80 -9.21 -2.63 11.49
CA GLU A 80 -10.21 -3.04 10.51
C GLU A 80 -11.51 -2.25 10.72
N GLU A 81 -11.99 -2.15 11.95
CA GLU A 81 -13.18 -1.38 12.31
C GLU A 81 -13.01 0.13 12.08
N ILE A 82 -11.85 0.72 12.37
CA ILE A 82 -11.53 2.13 12.09
C ILE A 82 -11.42 2.35 10.58
N SER A 83 -10.80 1.43 9.83
CA SER A 83 -10.80 1.49 8.37
C SER A 83 -12.23 1.38 7.80
N ILE A 84 -13.07 0.54 8.41
CA ILE A 84 -14.49 0.39 8.09
C ILE A 84 -15.32 1.60 8.56
N LYS A 85 -14.87 2.42 9.51
CA LYS A 85 -15.51 3.72 9.86
C LYS A 85 -15.36 4.76 8.73
N GLN A 86 -14.45 4.56 7.77
CA GLN A 86 -14.44 5.27 6.47
C GLN A 86 -15.31 4.56 5.41
N LYS A 87 -16.46 4.02 5.87
CA LYS A 87 -17.27 2.98 5.24
C LYS A 87 -17.66 3.27 3.81
N GLU A 88 -17.93 4.52 3.47
CA GLU A 88 -18.45 4.89 2.15
C GLU A 88 -17.37 4.85 1.08
N SER A 89 -16.19 5.43 1.35
CA SER A 89 -15.07 5.41 0.40
C SER A 89 -14.61 3.97 0.11
N LEU A 90 -14.48 3.13 1.13
CA LEU A 90 -14.08 1.73 0.94
C LEU A 90 -15.17 0.88 0.28
N LYS A 91 -16.45 1.10 0.59
CA LYS A 91 -17.55 0.43 -0.13
C LYS A 91 -17.59 0.83 -1.60
N LEU A 92 -17.43 2.12 -1.88
CA LEU A 92 -17.37 2.64 -3.24
C LEU A 92 -16.20 2.01 -4.00
N LEU A 93 -15.00 2.01 -3.41
CA LEU A 93 -13.82 1.35 -3.97
C LEU A 93 -14.04 -0.15 -4.15
N GLY A 94 -14.68 -0.83 -3.20
CA GLY A 94 -15.05 -2.25 -3.30
C GLY A 94 -15.99 -2.57 -4.46
N SER A 95 -16.83 -1.62 -4.85
CA SER A 95 -17.69 -1.77 -6.03
C SER A 95 -16.95 -1.53 -7.35
N ILE A 96 -15.82 -0.83 -7.31
CA ILE A 96 -15.10 -0.37 -8.50
C ILE A 96 -13.83 -1.16 -8.74
N LEU A 97 -12.94 -1.30 -7.76
CA LEU A 97 -11.63 -1.93 -7.89
C LEU A 97 -11.71 -3.45 -7.73
N LEU A 98 -10.59 -4.13 -8.04
CA LEU A 98 -10.44 -5.55 -7.75
C LEU A 98 -10.21 -5.75 -6.25
N THR A 99 -10.64 -6.89 -5.72
CA THR A 99 -10.52 -7.23 -4.28
C THR A 99 -9.09 -7.03 -3.76
N ASP A 100 -8.11 -7.53 -4.51
CA ASP A 100 -6.69 -7.40 -4.19
C ASP A 100 -6.24 -5.92 -4.07
N ASP A 101 -6.72 -5.02 -4.93
CA ASP A 101 -6.40 -3.59 -4.83
C ASP A 101 -7.01 -2.94 -3.58
N VAL A 102 -8.27 -3.28 -3.29
CA VAL A 102 -8.99 -2.78 -2.11
C VAL A 102 -8.29 -3.22 -0.83
N GLU A 103 -7.82 -4.46 -0.77
CA GLU A 103 -7.10 -4.99 0.38
C GLU A 103 -5.74 -4.32 0.56
N CYS A 104 -5.02 -4.08 -0.53
CA CYS A 104 -3.77 -3.32 -0.50
C CYS A 104 -4.00 -1.90 0.05
N ILE A 105 -5.06 -1.22 -0.40
CA ILE A 105 -5.47 0.09 0.11
C ILE A 105 -5.80 0.03 1.62
N MET A 106 -6.58 -0.96 2.04
CA MET A 106 -6.91 -1.16 3.45
C MET A 106 -5.66 -1.38 4.30
N MET A 107 -4.76 -2.27 3.88
CA MET A 107 -3.48 -2.50 4.58
C MET A 107 -2.66 -1.22 4.70
N ALA A 108 -2.60 -0.43 3.62
CA ALA A 108 -1.89 0.85 3.65
C ALA A 108 -2.50 1.83 4.65
N ARG A 109 -3.84 1.95 4.69
CA ARG A 109 -4.53 2.78 5.69
C ARG A 109 -4.26 2.32 7.12
N ARG A 110 -4.25 1.00 7.39
CA ARG A 110 -3.91 0.47 8.73
C ARG A 110 -2.51 0.90 9.20
N ILE A 111 -1.53 0.98 8.29
CA ILE A 111 -0.19 1.49 8.63
C ILE A 111 -0.26 2.96 9.09
N ILE A 112 -1.08 3.79 8.43
CA ILE A 112 -1.25 5.20 8.80
C ILE A 112 -1.86 5.32 10.19
N ILE A 113 -2.94 4.60 10.47
CA ILE A 113 -3.61 4.68 11.78
C ILE A 113 -2.66 4.17 12.89
N ALA A 114 -1.87 3.12 12.63
CA ALA A 114 -0.87 2.64 13.59
C ALA A 114 0.20 3.71 13.90
N HIS A 115 0.64 4.48 12.89
CA HIS A 115 1.53 5.62 13.13
C HIS A 115 0.85 6.75 13.92
N GLU A 116 -0.41 7.06 13.63
CA GLU A 116 -1.19 8.09 14.36
C GLU A 116 -1.37 7.75 15.84
N LYS A 117 -1.49 6.46 16.16
CA LYS A 117 -1.54 5.93 17.53
C LYS A 117 -0.17 5.75 18.20
N ASN A 118 0.92 6.12 17.53
CA ASN A 118 2.30 5.93 17.98
C ASN A 118 2.73 4.46 18.16
N GLU A 119 2.04 3.52 17.52
CA GLU A 119 2.35 2.08 17.53
C GLU A 119 3.40 1.73 16.46
N ASN A 120 4.59 2.34 16.56
CA ASN A 120 5.60 2.30 15.51
C ASN A 120 6.13 0.89 15.18
N ALA A 121 6.17 -0.01 16.16
CA ALA A 121 6.54 -1.41 15.94
C ALA A 121 5.50 -2.14 15.05
N LEU A 122 4.22 -1.96 15.36
CA LEU A 122 3.13 -2.49 14.57
C LEU A 122 3.12 -1.90 13.16
N ALA A 123 3.25 -0.58 13.04
CA ALA A 123 3.31 0.10 11.74
C ALA A 123 4.46 -0.43 10.86
N THR A 124 5.62 -0.69 11.46
CA THR A 124 6.77 -1.30 10.78
C THR A 124 6.45 -2.71 10.29
N ASN A 125 5.81 -3.53 11.13
CA ASN A 125 5.39 -4.88 10.76
C ASN A 125 4.34 -4.88 9.65
N LEU A 126 3.31 -4.03 9.74
CA LEU A 126 2.30 -3.86 8.71
C LEU A 126 2.90 -3.38 7.38
N LYS A 127 3.89 -2.48 7.45
CA LYS A 127 4.62 -2.00 6.27
C LYS A 127 5.44 -3.12 5.61
N LYS A 128 6.08 -3.99 6.40
CA LYS A 128 6.73 -5.18 5.86
C LYS A 128 5.71 -6.09 5.19
N GLN A 129 4.59 -6.37 5.87
CA GLN A 129 3.53 -7.22 5.34
C GLN A 129 2.94 -6.70 4.03
N ILE A 130 2.64 -5.40 3.89
CA ILE A 130 2.08 -4.88 2.62
C ILE A 130 3.08 -5.01 1.46
N MET A 131 4.39 -4.88 1.72
CA MET A 131 5.42 -5.04 0.69
C MET A 131 5.58 -6.49 0.28
N ASP A 132 5.58 -7.41 1.24
CA ASP A 132 5.65 -8.85 0.99
C ASP A 132 4.36 -9.34 0.30
N ASN A 133 3.22 -8.77 0.68
CA ASN A 133 1.92 -9.08 0.10
C ASN A 133 1.79 -8.52 -1.31
N TYR A 134 2.22 -7.30 -1.55
CA TYR A 134 1.99 -6.63 -2.82
C TYR A 134 3.30 -6.10 -3.38
N PRO A 135 4.25 -6.96 -3.80
CA PRO A 135 5.61 -6.55 -4.14
C PRO A 135 5.68 -5.50 -5.25
N ASN A 136 4.71 -5.49 -6.17
CA ASN A 136 4.67 -4.57 -7.31
C ASN A 136 3.91 -3.25 -7.03
N LYS A 137 3.05 -3.21 -6.00
CA LYS A 137 2.12 -2.09 -5.76
C LYS A 137 2.05 -1.59 -4.32
N GLY A 138 2.38 -2.41 -3.32
CA GLY A 138 2.23 -2.11 -1.89
C GLY A 138 2.92 -0.82 -1.46
N THR A 139 4.20 -0.65 -1.81
CA THR A 139 4.92 0.60 -1.53
C THR A 139 4.29 1.80 -2.22
N LYS A 140 3.77 1.63 -3.44
CA LYS A 140 3.20 2.74 -4.21
C LYS A 140 1.85 3.18 -3.66
N VAL A 141 0.99 2.21 -3.34
CA VAL A 141 -0.30 2.43 -2.69
C VAL A 141 -0.10 3.10 -1.33
N PHE A 142 0.81 2.56 -0.51
CA PHE A 142 1.18 3.17 0.77
C PHE A 142 1.63 4.62 0.61
N ASN A 143 2.56 4.90 -0.33
CA ASN A 143 3.06 6.26 -0.55
C ASN A 143 1.95 7.24 -0.98
N LEU A 144 1.04 6.83 -1.87
CA LEU A 144 -0.08 7.65 -2.32
C LEU A 144 -1.05 7.98 -1.18
N ILE A 145 -1.33 7.00 -0.31
CA ILE A 145 -2.20 7.19 0.86
C ILE A 145 -1.51 8.04 1.91
N SER A 146 -0.25 7.73 2.27
CA SER A 146 0.50 8.47 3.29
C SER A 146 0.72 9.94 2.95
N ALA A 147 0.72 10.28 1.66
CA ALA A 147 0.88 11.64 1.18
C ALA A 147 -0.45 12.35 0.87
N GLY A 148 -1.59 11.75 1.20
CA GLY A 148 -2.93 12.33 1.02
C GLY A 148 -3.48 12.27 -0.41
N TYR A 149 -2.68 11.94 -1.42
CA TYR A 149 -3.11 11.89 -2.83
C TYR A 149 -4.27 10.95 -3.08
N PHE A 150 -4.35 9.85 -2.33
CA PHE A 150 -5.40 8.88 -2.55
C PHE A 150 -6.78 9.46 -2.25
N ASP A 151 -6.94 10.12 -1.10
CA ASP A 151 -8.21 10.68 -0.66
C ASP A 151 -8.50 12.04 -1.32
N GLU A 152 -7.48 12.88 -1.49
CA GLU A 152 -7.66 14.24 -2.02
C GLU A 152 -7.75 14.31 -3.54
N MET A 153 -7.20 13.31 -4.25
CA MET A 153 -7.13 13.32 -5.71
C MET A 153 -7.73 12.09 -6.35
N ILE A 154 -7.27 10.89 -5.98
CA ILE A 154 -7.62 9.66 -6.71
C ILE A 154 -9.09 9.29 -6.52
N ILE A 155 -9.61 9.30 -5.29
CA ILE A 155 -11.02 8.97 -5.01
C ILE A 155 -11.98 9.95 -5.71
N PRO A 156 -11.79 11.28 -5.65
CA PRO A 156 -12.64 12.24 -6.36
C PRO A 156 -12.77 11.99 -7.88
N PHE A 157 -11.76 11.38 -8.53
CA PHE A 157 -11.86 11.03 -9.95
C PHE A 157 -12.95 9.97 -10.24
N ILE A 158 -13.44 9.22 -9.25
CA ILE A 158 -14.54 8.29 -9.46
C ILE A 158 -15.77 9.01 -10.03
N GLU A 159 -16.16 10.14 -9.43
CA GLU A 159 -17.33 10.92 -9.87
C GLU A 159 -17.08 11.59 -11.22
N VAL A 160 -15.85 12.03 -11.49
CA VAL A 160 -15.46 12.57 -12.81
C VAL A 160 -15.62 11.52 -13.90
N TYR A 161 -15.10 10.31 -13.66
CA TYR A 161 -15.22 9.20 -14.61
C TYR A 161 -16.66 8.75 -14.75
N LYS A 162 -17.42 8.76 -13.66
CA LYS A 162 -18.86 8.45 -13.67
C LYS A 162 -19.63 9.43 -14.58
N ALA A 163 -19.38 10.72 -14.43
CA ALA A 163 -19.99 11.76 -15.26
C ALA A 163 -19.55 11.67 -16.74
N GLN A 164 -18.29 11.34 -17.01
CA GLN A 164 -17.73 11.30 -18.36
C GLN A 164 -18.12 10.04 -19.15
N TYR A 165 -18.19 8.88 -18.49
CA TYR A 165 -18.33 7.58 -19.15
C TYR A 165 -19.66 6.87 -18.86
N GLY A 166 -20.45 7.35 -17.90
CA GLY A 166 -21.70 6.74 -17.48
C GLY A 166 -21.54 5.47 -16.63
N GLU A 167 -22.64 4.97 -16.06
CA GLU A 167 -22.68 3.87 -15.08
C GLU A 167 -22.05 2.55 -15.60
N ASP A 168 -22.17 2.28 -16.90
CA ASP A 168 -21.74 1.00 -17.47
C ASP A 168 -20.22 0.91 -17.70
N LYS A 169 -19.55 2.06 -17.92
CA LYS A 169 -18.15 2.10 -18.36
C LYS A 169 -17.19 2.70 -17.35
N TYR A 170 -17.66 3.57 -16.46
CA TYR A 170 -16.78 4.31 -15.57
C TYR A 170 -15.90 3.40 -14.70
N ARG A 171 -16.40 2.24 -14.28
CA ARG A 171 -15.63 1.30 -13.45
C ARG A 171 -14.38 0.79 -14.15
N ASN A 172 -14.50 0.39 -15.41
CA ASN A 172 -13.36 -0.13 -16.19
C ASN A 172 -12.37 0.98 -16.52
N GLU A 173 -12.88 2.17 -16.84
CA GLU A 173 -12.03 3.33 -17.11
C GLU A 173 -11.29 3.82 -15.85
N PHE A 174 -11.96 3.81 -14.69
CA PHE A 174 -11.33 4.14 -13.42
C PHE A 174 -10.28 3.09 -13.01
N ARG A 175 -10.55 1.80 -13.20
CA ARG A 175 -9.55 0.73 -12.98
C ARG A 175 -8.30 0.94 -13.82
N ARG A 176 -8.48 1.31 -15.10
CA ARG A 176 -7.37 1.63 -16.00
C ARG A 176 -6.60 2.84 -15.49
N PHE A 177 -7.29 3.92 -15.15
CA PHE A 177 -6.69 5.11 -14.53
C PHE A 177 -5.88 4.76 -13.29
N TYR A 178 -6.47 4.03 -12.34
CA TYR A 178 -5.80 3.60 -11.12
C TYR A 178 -4.54 2.77 -11.39
N SER A 179 -4.61 1.82 -12.33
CA SER A 179 -3.44 1.02 -12.76
C SER A 179 -2.33 1.90 -13.32
N GLU A 180 -2.67 2.88 -14.16
CA GLU A 180 -1.70 3.82 -14.73
C GLU A 180 -1.08 4.73 -13.66
N ILE A 181 -1.86 5.20 -12.69
CA ILE A 181 -1.36 5.97 -11.54
C ILE A 181 -0.33 5.15 -10.74
N LEU A 182 -0.59 3.86 -10.52
CA LEU A 182 0.37 2.97 -9.85
C LEU A 182 1.62 2.68 -10.71
N LYS A 183 1.54 2.75 -12.03
CA LYS A 183 2.74 2.62 -12.88
C LYS A 183 3.56 3.90 -12.87
N PHE A 184 2.89 5.04 -13.00
CA PHE A 184 3.49 6.35 -13.11
C PHE A 184 2.52 7.42 -12.60
N PHE A 185 2.89 8.06 -11.48
CA PHE A 185 2.12 9.17 -10.95
C PHE A 185 2.67 10.52 -11.44
N PRO A 186 1.91 11.30 -12.24
CA PRO A 186 2.44 12.48 -12.96
C PRO A 186 3.01 13.57 -12.06
N ILE A 187 2.40 13.82 -10.91
CA ILE A 187 2.65 15.01 -10.10
C ILE A 187 3.54 14.75 -8.89
N ALA A 188 3.92 13.51 -8.61
CA ALA A 188 4.76 13.20 -7.46
C ALA A 188 5.84 12.15 -7.74
N ILE A 189 6.97 12.32 -7.05
CA ILE A 189 8.08 11.36 -6.98
C ILE A 189 8.33 11.05 -5.51
N PHE A 190 8.42 9.77 -5.16
CA PHE A 190 8.78 9.32 -3.83
C PHE A 190 10.22 8.80 -3.84
N VAL A 191 11.11 9.52 -3.16
CA VAL A 191 12.54 9.22 -3.11
C VAL A 191 12.83 8.36 -1.89
N GLY A 192 13.24 7.12 -2.13
CA GLY A 192 13.70 6.20 -1.11
C GLY A 192 15.19 5.90 -1.20
N ASN A 193 15.67 5.11 -0.23
CA ASN A 193 17.09 4.73 -0.14
C ASN A 193 17.59 3.96 -1.36
N ARG A 194 16.71 3.21 -2.04
CA ARG A 194 17.06 2.42 -3.22
C ARG A 194 17.18 3.25 -4.51
N ASN A 195 16.68 4.49 -4.53
CA ASN A 195 16.77 5.34 -5.72
C ASN A 195 18.14 6.01 -5.78
N THR A 196 18.83 5.91 -6.90
CA THR A 196 20.02 6.73 -7.18
C THR A 196 19.61 8.17 -7.56
N GLU A 197 20.57 9.10 -7.59
CA GLU A 197 20.30 10.46 -8.07
C GLU A 197 19.83 10.45 -9.52
N GLU A 198 20.49 9.66 -10.37
CA GLU A 198 20.16 9.48 -11.78
C GLU A 198 18.75 8.91 -11.99
N ASP A 199 18.28 8.01 -11.13
CA ASP A 199 16.90 7.49 -11.19
C ASP A 199 15.87 8.60 -10.97
N VAL A 200 16.13 9.45 -9.97
CA VAL A 200 15.25 10.58 -9.64
C VAL A 200 15.29 11.65 -10.73
N ILE A 201 16.47 11.93 -11.30
CA ILE A 201 16.62 12.84 -12.44
C ILE A 201 15.81 12.33 -13.64
N LYS A 202 15.97 11.06 -14.04
CA LYS A 202 15.19 10.46 -15.13
C LYS A 202 13.68 10.51 -14.85
N ALA A 203 13.27 10.31 -13.60
CA ALA A 203 11.87 10.41 -13.20
C ALA A 203 11.34 11.85 -13.29
N LEU A 204 12.15 12.85 -12.97
CA LEU A 204 11.83 14.27 -13.12
C LEU A 204 11.73 14.67 -14.59
N GLU A 205 12.72 14.29 -15.41
CA GLU A 205 12.73 14.59 -16.86
C GLU A 205 11.47 14.10 -17.56
N LYS A 206 11.04 12.87 -17.25
CA LYS A 206 9.77 12.32 -17.77
C LYS A 206 8.56 13.17 -17.39
N ARG A 207 8.55 13.77 -16.19
CA ARG A 207 7.44 14.62 -15.73
C ARG A 207 7.53 16.02 -16.31
N PHE A 208 8.73 16.57 -16.50
CA PHE A 208 8.92 17.85 -17.19
C PHE A 208 8.44 17.84 -18.65
N GLN A 209 8.35 16.67 -19.28
CA GLN A 209 7.80 16.52 -20.64
C GLN A 209 6.27 16.49 -20.68
N LEU A 210 5.60 16.34 -19.53
CA LEU A 210 4.14 16.31 -19.48
C LEU A 210 3.59 17.72 -19.67
N LYS A 211 2.66 17.85 -20.61
CA LYS A 211 1.85 19.05 -20.75
C LYS A 211 0.76 19.05 -19.68
N ASP A 212 0.31 20.23 -19.30
CA ASP A 212 -0.87 20.45 -18.45
C ASP A 212 -0.78 19.93 -17.00
N ILE A 213 0.44 19.74 -16.48
CA ILE A 213 0.63 19.54 -15.04
C ILE A 213 1.05 20.88 -14.38
N PRO A 214 0.38 21.32 -13.30
CA PRO A 214 0.69 22.61 -12.68
C PRO A 214 1.95 22.55 -11.80
N PHE A 215 2.30 21.37 -11.29
CA PHE A 215 3.45 21.19 -10.41
C PHE A 215 3.95 19.73 -10.37
N ILE A 216 5.15 19.55 -9.82
CA ILE A 216 5.71 18.27 -9.39
C ILE A 216 6.15 18.38 -7.93
N LYS A 217 5.77 17.42 -7.09
CA LYS A 217 6.22 17.27 -5.70
C LYS A 217 7.23 16.12 -5.57
N ILE A 218 8.39 16.39 -4.98
CA ILE A 218 9.38 15.39 -4.64
C ILE A 218 9.31 15.14 -3.14
N HIS A 219 8.92 13.93 -2.76
CA HIS A 219 8.83 13.48 -1.37
C HIS A 219 10.11 12.75 -0.99
N ALA A 220 10.76 13.19 0.08
CA ALA A 220 11.93 12.53 0.64
C ALA A 220 11.79 12.38 2.16
N ILE A 221 12.07 11.17 2.67
CA ILE A 221 12.06 10.88 4.11
C ILE A 221 13.44 10.38 4.52
N GLY A 222 13.99 10.95 5.60
CA GLY A 222 15.33 10.70 6.11
C GLY A 222 16.39 11.59 5.49
N ASP A 223 17.42 11.93 6.29
CA ASP A 223 18.47 12.88 5.92
C ASP A 223 19.16 12.55 4.58
N ASN A 224 19.44 11.26 4.34
CA ASN A 224 20.08 10.82 3.10
C ASN A 224 19.23 11.10 1.84
N ASN A 225 17.91 10.93 1.93
CA ASN A 225 17.03 11.18 0.79
C ASN A 225 16.80 12.68 0.58
N ILE A 226 16.74 13.46 1.67
CA ILE A 226 16.67 14.93 1.60
C ILE A 226 17.91 15.48 0.90
N LYS A 227 19.11 15.08 1.35
CA LYS A 227 20.38 15.50 0.73
C LYS A 227 20.44 15.17 -0.76
N LYS A 228 19.94 13.99 -1.13
CA LYS A 228 19.83 13.55 -2.54
C LYS A 228 18.97 14.52 -3.37
N VAL A 229 17.81 14.92 -2.84
CA VAL A 229 16.93 15.90 -3.50
C VAL A 229 17.63 17.26 -3.63
N GLU A 230 18.29 17.74 -2.57
CA GLU A 230 19.02 19.02 -2.59
C GLU A 230 20.13 19.03 -3.65
N MET A 231 20.89 17.93 -3.78
CA MET A 231 21.92 17.78 -4.81
C MET A 231 21.33 17.82 -6.22
N ILE A 232 20.23 17.11 -6.47
CA ILE A 232 19.54 17.10 -7.76
C ILE A 232 19.00 18.49 -8.12
N VAL A 233 18.33 19.15 -7.17
CA VAL A 233 17.78 20.51 -7.34
C VAL A 233 18.87 21.49 -7.74
N THR A 234 20.02 21.42 -7.06
CA THR A 234 21.19 22.26 -7.34
C THR A 234 21.78 21.94 -8.72
N ARG A 235 22.02 20.66 -9.01
CA ARG A 235 22.63 20.18 -10.27
C ARG A 235 21.81 20.56 -11.50
N LEU A 236 20.48 20.43 -11.42
CA LEU A 236 19.58 20.75 -12.53
C LEU A 236 19.25 22.24 -12.63
N GLY A 237 19.65 23.03 -11.63
CA GLY A 237 19.32 24.45 -11.53
C GLY A 237 17.81 24.70 -11.43
N ILE A 238 17.07 23.81 -10.75
CA ILE A 238 15.60 23.85 -10.70
C ILE A 238 15.10 25.19 -10.17
N SER A 239 15.66 25.68 -9.06
CA SER A 239 15.25 26.96 -8.45
C SER A 239 15.51 28.19 -9.34
N LYS A 240 16.35 28.07 -10.37
CA LYS A 240 16.60 29.16 -11.34
C LYS A 240 15.58 29.19 -12.47
N LYS A 241 14.96 28.03 -12.77
CA LYS A 241 14.06 27.83 -13.91
C LYS A 241 12.59 27.87 -13.51
N TYR A 242 12.28 27.43 -12.29
CA TYR A 242 10.92 27.23 -11.82
C TYR A 242 10.69 27.94 -10.48
N THR A 243 9.42 28.21 -10.17
CA THR A 243 9.03 28.61 -8.82
C THR A 243 9.03 27.37 -7.93
N THR A 244 9.65 27.44 -6.76
CA THR A 244 9.79 26.28 -5.87
C THR A 244 9.34 26.56 -4.45
N GLN A 245 8.96 25.50 -3.74
CA GLN A 245 8.67 25.52 -2.29
C GLN A 245 9.35 24.33 -1.62
N ASP A 246 10.05 24.58 -0.50
CA ASP A 246 10.74 23.56 0.29
C ASP A 246 10.07 23.44 1.65
N ASN A 247 9.23 22.41 1.82
CA ASN A 247 8.49 22.16 3.05
C ASN A 247 9.15 21.02 3.83
N ARG A 248 9.76 21.34 4.98
CA ARG A 248 10.43 20.37 5.85
C ARG A 248 9.63 20.17 7.13
N PHE A 249 9.51 18.93 7.56
CA PHE A 249 8.74 18.55 8.74
C PHE A 249 9.25 17.24 9.35
N ILE A 250 8.71 16.89 10.53
CA ILE A 250 8.96 15.60 11.18
C ILE A 250 7.72 14.74 10.97
N THR A 251 7.93 13.53 10.45
CA THR A 251 6.87 12.51 10.28
C THR A 251 6.38 12.01 11.65
N PRO A 252 5.19 11.38 11.72
CA PRO A 252 4.70 10.77 12.96
C PRO A 252 5.67 9.74 13.57
N SER A 253 6.50 9.10 12.75
CA SER A 253 7.55 8.17 13.20
C SER A 253 8.84 8.85 13.67
N GLY A 254 8.86 10.19 13.77
CA GLY A 254 10.01 10.97 14.23
C GLY A 254 11.09 11.21 13.17
N LEU A 255 10.90 10.74 11.93
CA LEU A 255 11.86 10.95 10.85
C LEU A 255 11.70 12.33 10.21
N LYS A 256 12.81 13.00 9.88
CA LYS A 256 12.77 14.20 9.03
C LYS A 256 12.23 13.87 7.65
N ALA A 257 11.43 14.77 7.10
CA ALA A 257 10.91 14.68 5.75
C ALA A 257 10.96 16.03 5.04
N GLN A 258 10.94 15.96 3.72
CA GLN A 258 10.90 17.09 2.81
C GLN A 258 9.88 16.82 1.71
N ILE A 259 9.04 17.82 1.44
CA ILE A 259 8.29 17.94 0.19
C ILE A 259 8.86 19.14 -0.56
N TYR A 260 9.58 18.86 -1.64
CA TYR A 260 10.10 19.87 -2.55
C TYR A 260 9.15 20.01 -3.74
N GLU A 261 8.45 21.13 -3.83
CA GLU A 261 7.50 21.41 -4.90
C GLU A 261 8.13 22.28 -6.00
N ILE A 262 7.90 21.90 -7.24
CA ILE A 262 8.31 22.61 -8.46
C ILE A 262 7.06 23.02 -9.20
N LYS A 263 6.79 24.32 -9.29
CA LYS A 263 5.63 24.88 -10.01
C LYS A 263 6.05 25.30 -11.42
N PHE A 264 5.25 24.92 -12.40
CA PHE A 264 5.40 25.41 -13.76
C PHE A 264 4.78 26.80 -13.86
N LYS A 265 5.44 27.69 -14.61
CA LYS A 265 4.84 28.95 -15.02
C LYS A 265 3.95 28.62 -16.20
N ASN A 266 2.63 28.61 -15.98
CA ASN A 266 1.65 28.61 -17.06
C ASN A 266 1.67 29.99 -17.74
#